data_AF-A0A6C0EIZ4-F1
#
_entry.id   AF-A0A6C0EIZ4-F1
#
_cell.length_a   1.000
_cell.length_b   1.000
_cell.length_c   1.000
_cell.angle_alpha   90.00
_cell.angle_beta   90.00
_cell.angle_gamma   90.00
#
_symmetry.space_group_name_H-M   'P 1'
#
loop_
_entity.id
_entity.type
_entity.pdbx_description
1 polymer ?
#
loop_
_entity_poly.entity_id
_entity_poly.type
_entity_poly.pdbx_seq_one_letter_code
_entity_poly.pdbx_strand_id
1 'polypeptide(L)'
;MKDIISFIHIILFAYQIFYPFIFYNYFYDIIYLLFFYVTLLSYILLKGECIITLCFKLFNNNNYKIGSDVFNLPDIHLMLPFFKEQFLQFAFLLGTLYFIYAVYKVNNRTKALPKIYIYIYSLSFIFYTLYLRKFFNEALFNKYKVENYIQFFYILSIPFLLYSIYLLIKKLWRCKIKN
;
A
#
# COMPACT_ATOMS: atom_id res chain seq x y z
N MET A 1 13.21 -5.48 -18.89
CA MET A 1 11.82 -5.43 -18.37
C MET A 1 11.79 -5.44 -16.84
N LYS A 2 12.53 -6.36 -16.19
CA LYS A 2 12.71 -6.38 -14.73
C LYS A 2 13.21 -5.04 -14.16
N ASP A 3 14.24 -4.46 -14.77
CA ASP A 3 14.84 -3.18 -14.32
C ASP A 3 13.87 -1.98 -14.43
N ILE A 4 12.98 -2.00 -15.43
CA ILE A 4 11.96 -0.96 -15.62
C ILE A 4 10.94 -1.00 -14.48
N ILE A 5 10.51 -2.20 -14.07
CA ILE A 5 9.57 -2.37 -12.95
C ILE A 5 10.20 -1.87 -11.65
N SER A 6 11.45 -2.26 -11.39
CA SER A 6 12.19 -1.79 -10.21
C SER A 6 12.33 -0.27 -10.21
N PHE A 7 12.66 0.33 -11.36
CA PHE A 7 12.76 1.79 -11.50
C PHE A 7 11.42 2.50 -11.22
N ILE A 8 10.30 1.96 -11.74
CA ILE A 8 8.97 2.50 -11.48
C ILE A 8 8.64 2.44 -9.98
N HIS A 9 8.92 1.33 -9.30
CA HIS A 9 8.68 1.24 -7.85
C HIS A 9 9.54 2.24 -7.07
N ILE A 10 10.82 2.42 -7.43
CA ILE A 10 11.69 3.41 -6.79
C ILE A 10 11.11 4.83 -6.95
N ILE A 11 10.65 5.20 -8.14
CA ILE A 11 10.01 6.50 -8.37
C ILE A 11 8.74 6.64 -7.54
N LEU A 12 7.87 5.62 -7.53
CA LEU A 12 6.63 5.64 -6.74
C LEU A 12 6.93 5.76 -5.25
N PHE A 13 7.92 5.03 -4.74
CA PHE A 13 8.38 5.14 -3.35
C PHE A 13 8.94 6.52 -3.05
N ALA A 14 9.80 7.06 -3.92
CA ALA A 14 10.33 8.41 -3.76
C ALA A 14 9.20 9.44 -3.74
N TYR A 15 8.20 9.34 -4.63
CA TYR A 15 7.03 10.20 -4.63
C TYR A 15 6.23 10.09 -3.31
N GLN A 16 5.93 8.87 -2.87
CA GLN A 16 5.24 8.59 -1.59
C GLN A 16 6.02 9.13 -0.39
N ILE A 17 7.35 9.14 -0.47
CA ILE A 17 8.21 9.64 0.60
C ILE A 17 8.25 11.16 0.57
N PHE A 18 8.68 11.77 -0.52
CA PHE A 18 9.01 13.20 -0.51
C PHE A 18 7.79 14.11 -0.63
N TYR A 19 6.68 13.64 -1.19
CA TYR A 19 5.54 14.52 -1.47
C TYR A 19 4.99 15.27 -0.24
N PRO A 20 4.73 14.63 0.91
CA PRO A 20 4.26 15.33 2.12
C PRO A 20 5.23 16.37 2.67
N PHE A 21 6.46 16.48 2.16
CA PHE A 21 7.47 17.42 2.66
C PHE A 21 7.71 18.56 1.68
N ILE A 22 7.64 18.27 0.38
CA ILE A 22 7.96 19.23 -0.68
C ILE A 22 6.72 19.98 -1.16
N PHE A 23 5.59 19.29 -1.33
CA PHE A 23 4.42 19.86 -1.97
C PHE A 23 3.34 20.25 -0.95
N TYR A 24 2.69 21.39 -1.23
CA TYR A 24 1.61 21.96 -0.43
C TYR A 24 0.55 22.54 -1.38
N ASN A 25 -0.32 21.68 -1.90
CA ASN A 25 -1.39 22.11 -2.79
C ASN A 25 -2.62 21.25 -2.54
N TYR A 26 -3.77 21.89 -2.31
CA TYR A 26 -4.99 21.19 -1.93
C TYR A 26 -5.44 20.12 -2.93
N PHE A 27 -5.37 20.42 -4.24
CA PHE A 27 -5.79 19.50 -5.28
C PHE A 27 -4.85 18.28 -5.36
N TYR A 28 -3.54 18.54 -5.38
CA TYR A 28 -2.55 17.47 -5.43
C TYR A 28 -2.53 16.65 -4.13
N ASP A 29 -2.83 17.24 -2.98
CA ASP A 29 -2.93 16.54 -1.70
C ASP A 29 -4.10 15.53 -1.71
N ILE A 30 -5.22 15.87 -2.37
CA ILE A 30 -6.32 14.92 -2.55
C ILE A 30 -5.92 13.79 -3.51
N ILE A 31 -5.22 14.10 -4.61
CA ILE A 31 -4.69 13.06 -5.53
C ILE A 31 -3.74 12.12 -4.79
N TYR A 32 -2.87 12.69 -3.97
CA TYR A 32 -1.93 11.94 -3.15
C TYR A 32 -2.66 10.98 -2.20
N LEU A 33 -3.65 11.47 -1.44
CA LEU A 33 -4.46 10.61 -0.57
C LEU A 33 -5.18 9.53 -1.38
N LEU A 34 -5.79 9.88 -2.51
CA LEU A 34 -6.47 8.92 -3.38
C LEU A 34 -5.53 7.79 -3.82
N PHE A 35 -4.30 8.15 -4.20
CA PHE A 35 -3.28 7.19 -4.58
C PHE A 35 -2.94 6.20 -3.46
N PHE A 36 -2.80 6.62 -2.19
CA PHE A 36 -2.57 5.71 -1.07
C PHE A 36 -3.75 4.78 -0.79
N TYR A 37 -4.97 5.29 -0.81
CA TYR A 37 -6.16 4.47 -0.58
C TYR A 37 -6.37 3.44 -1.69
N VAL A 38 -6.19 3.84 -2.96
CA VAL A 38 -6.26 2.93 -4.11
C VAL A 38 -5.14 1.89 -4.05
N THR A 39 -3.91 2.30 -3.69
CA THR A 39 -2.78 1.37 -3.55
C THR A 39 -3.06 0.34 -2.47
N LEU A 40 -3.51 0.76 -1.28
CA LEU A 40 -3.83 -0.17 -0.21
C LEU A 40 -4.98 -1.12 -0.59
N LEU A 41 -6.04 -0.59 -1.19
CA LEU A 41 -7.14 -1.41 -1.68
C LEU A 41 -6.65 -2.43 -2.72
N SER A 42 -5.77 -2.01 -3.63
CA SER A 42 -5.19 -2.90 -4.64
C SER A 42 -4.38 -4.02 -3.99
N TYR A 43 -3.56 -3.73 -2.98
CA TYR A 43 -2.82 -4.76 -2.26
C TYR A 43 -3.72 -5.74 -1.53
N ILE A 44 -4.82 -5.28 -0.94
CA ILE A 44 -5.79 -6.18 -0.29
C ILE A 44 -6.44 -7.11 -1.34
N LEU A 45 -6.93 -6.55 -2.45
CA LEU A 45 -7.62 -7.30 -3.50
C LEU A 45 -6.70 -8.25 -4.28
N LEU A 46 -5.43 -7.87 -4.47
CA LEU A 46 -4.42 -8.62 -5.20
C LEU A 46 -3.52 -9.48 -4.28
N LYS A 47 -4.00 -9.81 -3.07
CA LYS A 47 -3.32 -10.70 -2.11
C LYS A 47 -1.87 -10.30 -1.82
N GLY A 48 -1.65 -9.00 -1.73
CA GLY A 48 -0.40 -8.35 -1.37
C GLY A 48 0.55 -8.05 -2.51
N GLU A 49 0.15 -8.31 -3.75
CA GLU A 49 0.95 -7.97 -4.92
C GLU A 49 0.62 -6.58 -5.49
N CYS A 50 1.65 -5.86 -5.92
CA CYS A 50 1.47 -4.68 -6.76
C CYS A 50 0.90 -5.08 -8.12
N ILE A 51 -0.03 -4.27 -8.64
CA ILE A 51 -0.66 -4.52 -9.94
C ILE A 51 0.37 -4.62 -11.08
N ILE A 52 1.40 -3.79 -11.07
CA ILE A 52 2.46 -3.76 -12.09
C ILE A 52 3.23 -5.09 -12.08
N THR A 53 3.63 -5.52 -10.89
CA THR A 53 4.24 -6.82 -10.65
C THR A 53 3.36 -7.96 -11.12
N LEU A 54 2.08 -7.93 -10.73
CA LEU A 54 1.15 -9.02 -11.02
C LEU A 54 0.96 -9.18 -12.53
N CYS A 55 0.79 -8.06 -13.25
CA CYS A 55 0.72 -8.06 -14.72
C CYS A 55 1.97 -8.70 -15.33
N PHE A 56 3.16 -8.38 -14.83
CA PHE A 56 4.41 -8.97 -15.31
C PHE A 56 4.48 -10.49 -15.02
N LYS A 57 4.07 -10.94 -13.84
CA LYS A 57 4.06 -12.38 -13.50
C LYS A 57 3.07 -13.17 -14.36
N LEU A 58 1.87 -12.63 -14.55
CA LEU A 58 0.86 -13.23 -15.43
C LEU A 58 1.33 -13.27 -16.88
N PHE A 59 1.98 -12.21 -17.37
CA PHE A 59 2.52 -12.19 -18.73
C PHE A 59 3.62 -13.25 -18.96
N ASN A 60 4.47 -13.49 -17.96
CA ASN A 60 5.54 -14.48 -18.07
C ASN A 60 5.08 -15.92 -17.75
N ASN A 61 3.98 -16.09 -17.02
CA ASN A 61 3.43 -17.38 -16.65
C ASN A 61 1.90 -17.30 -16.53
N ASN A 62 1.20 -17.80 -17.55
CA ASN A 62 -0.26 -17.83 -17.58
C ASN A 62 -0.89 -18.68 -16.45
N ASN A 63 -0.13 -19.59 -15.86
CA ASN A 63 -0.57 -20.43 -14.74
C ASN A 63 -0.21 -19.81 -13.37
N TYR A 64 0.28 -18.57 -13.34
CA TYR A 64 0.64 -17.90 -12.09
C TYR A 64 -0.59 -17.70 -11.19
N LYS A 65 -0.47 -18.13 -9.93
CA LYS A 65 -1.53 -17.99 -8.93
C LYS A 65 -1.30 -16.70 -8.13
N ILE A 66 -2.25 -15.76 -8.20
CA ILE A 66 -2.17 -14.48 -7.48
C ILE A 66 -1.86 -14.68 -6.00
N GLY A 67 -0.86 -13.95 -5.50
CA GLY A 67 -0.41 -14.00 -4.12
C GLY A 67 0.37 -15.26 -3.72
N SER A 68 0.70 -16.15 -4.66
CA SER A 68 1.51 -17.34 -4.34
C SER A 68 2.95 -17.01 -4.00
N ASP A 69 3.47 -15.89 -4.51
CA ASP A 69 4.88 -15.53 -4.36
C ASP A 69 5.07 -14.01 -4.35
N VAL A 70 4.66 -13.34 -3.27
CA VAL A 70 4.66 -11.87 -3.18
C VAL A 70 6.07 -11.29 -3.25
N PHE A 71 7.08 -12.01 -2.75
CA PHE A 71 8.45 -11.52 -2.58
C PHE A 71 9.40 -11.80 -3.74
N ASN A 72 9.03 -12.65 -4.69
CA ASN A 72 9.82 -12.86 -5.91
C ASN A 72 9.62 -11.71 -6.89
N LEU A 73 10.20 -10.58 -6.53
CA LEU A 73 10.22 -9.37 -7.32
C LEU A 73 11.65 -9.00 -7.66
N PRO A 74 11.89 -8.44 -8.87
CA PRO A 74 13.24 -8.05 -9.25
C PRO A 74 13.87 -7.02 -8.32
N ASP A 75 13.07 -6.08 -7.79
CA ASP A 75 13.51 -5.06 -6.82
C ASP A 75 13.84 -5.63 -5.44
N ILE A 76 13.07 -6.60 -4.93
CA ILE A 76 13.40 -7.28 -3.67
C ILE A 76 14.71 -8.06 -3.82
N HIS A 77 14.92 -8.74 -4.95
CA HIS A 77 16.18 -9.42 -5.26
C HIS A 77 17.38 -8.47 -5.44
N LEU A 78 17.14 -7.21 -5.81
CA LEU A 78 18.19 -6.19 -5.84
C LEU A 78 18.53 -5.66 -4.44
N MET A 79 17.59 -5.71 -3.49
CA MET A 79 17.79 -5.27 -2.10
C MET A 79 18.30 -6.39 -1.18
N LEU A 80 17.87 -7.64 -1.40
CA LEU A 80 18.21 -8.83 -0.60
C LEU A 80 19.73 -9.08 -0.44
N PRO A 81 20.60 -8.91 -1.46
CA PRO A 81 22.03 -9.12 -1.31
C PRO A 81 22.66 -8.18 -0.28
N PHE A 82 22.07 -6.99 -0.10
CA PHE A 82 22.59 -5.96 0.80
C PHE A 82 21.98 -6.04 2.21
N PHE A 83 20.82 -6.72 2.36
CA PHE A 83 20.04 -6.70 3.59
C PHE A 83 19.58 -8.09 4.02
N LYS A 84 19.94 -8.49 5.24
CA LYS A 84 19.40 -9.70 5.89
C LYS A 84 17.87 -9.62 5.96
N GLU A 85 17.18 -10.77 5.91
CA GLU A 85 15.70 -10.84 5.99
C GLU A 85 15.10 -10.09 7.18
N GLN A 86 15.79 -10.09 8.33
CA GLN A 86 15.40 -9.34 9.53
C GLN A 86 15.35 -7.83 9.28
N PHE A 87 16.29 -7.32 8.49
CA PHE A 87 16.32 -5.91 8.10
C PHE A 87 15.15 -5.57 7.16
N LEU A 88 14.80 -6.47 6.22
CA LEU A 88 13.65 -6.28 5.35
C LEU A 88 12.35 -6.18 6.17
N GLN A 89 12.13 -7.06 7.15
CA GLN A 89 10.97 -6.98 8.04
C GLN A 89 10.89 -5.64 8.79
N PHE A 90 12.04 -5.16 9.28
CA PHE A 90 12.12 -3.87 9.95
C PHE A 90 11.86 -2.71 8.99
N ALA A 91 12.40 -2.77 7.77
CA ALA A 91 12.18 -1.78 6.72
C ALA A 91 10.70 -1.71 6.31
N PHE A 92 10.01 -2.86 6.18
CA PHE A 92 8.56 -2.89 5.94
C PHE A 92 7.79 -2.23 7.08
N LEU A 93 8.13 -2.53 8.34
CA LEU A 93 7.46 -1.90 9.49
C LEU A 93 7.68 -0.37 9.52
N LEU A 94 8.91 0.08 9.31
CA LEU A 94 9.22 1.51 9.24
C LEU A 94 8.50 2.19 8.08
N GLY A 95 8.48 1.57 6.89
CA GLY A 95 7.73 2.05 5.74
C GLY A 95 6.24 2.17 6.04
N THR A 96 5.67 1.21 6.77
CA THR A 96 4.27 1.24 7.21
C THR A 96 3.98 2.42 8.12
N LEU A 97 4.79 2.62 9.16
CA LEU A 97 4.65 3.77 10.07
C LEU A 97 4.79 5.10 9.32
N TYR A 98 5.73 5.15 8.39
CA TYR A 98 5.97 6.32 7.57
C TYR A 98 4.77 6.67 6.68
N PHE A 99 4.20 5.71 5.95
CA PHE A 99 3.04 5.96 5.09
C PHE A 99 1.80 6.34 5.88
N ILE A 100 1.61 5.75 7.06
CA ILE A 100 0.56 6.17 8.00
C ILE A 100 0.75 7.64 8.38
N TYR A 101 1.96 8.03 8.77
CA TYR A 101 2.28 9.42 9.10
C TYR A 101 2.07 10.36 7.91
N ALA A 102 2.49 9.97 6.71
CA ALA A 102 2.33 10.75 5.49
C ALA A 102 0.85 11.01 5.16
N VAL A 103 0.02 9.97 5.16
CA VAL A 103 -1.44 10.08 4.95
C VAL A 103 -2.07 10.96 6.03
N TYR A 104 -1.69 10.77 7.29
CA TYR A 104 -2.17 11.60 8.40
C TYR A 104 -1.81 13.08 8.22
N LYS A 105 -0.55 13.37 7.87
CA LYS A 105 -0.02 14.73 7.66
C LYS A 105 -0.75 15.44 6.51
N VAL A 106 -0.88 14.77 5.36
CA VAL A 106 -1.57 15.34 4.18
C VAL A 106 -3.07 15.50 4.44
N ASN A 107 -3.71 14.56 5.14
CA ASN A 107 -5.11 14.71 5.53
C ASN A 107 -5.34 15.85 6.52
N ASN A 108 -4.42 16.11 7.44
CA ASN A 108 -4.54 17.24 8.37
C ASN A 108 -4.49 18.61 7.67
N ARG A 109 -3.70 18.73 6.59
CA ARG A 109 -3.63 19.95 5.78
C ARG A 109 -4.94 20.22 5.05
N THR A 110 -5.51 19.19 4.44
CA THR A 110 -6.68 19.32 3.56
C THR A 110 -8.02 19.15 4.27
N LYS A 111 -8.02 18.45 5.41
CA LYS A 111 -9.24 17.91 6.04
C LYS A 111 -10.10 17.17 5.01
N ALA A 112 -9.46 16.42 4.12
CA ALA A 112 -10.12 15.72 3.03
C ALA A 112 -11.07 14.65 3.56
N LEU A 113 -10.65 13.91 4.58
CA LEU A 113 -11.40 12.82 5.20
C LEU A 113 -11.55 13.03 6.72
N PRO A 114 -12.69 12.60 7.31
CA PRO A 114 -12.82 12.46 8.76
C PRO A 114 -11.75 11.51 9.35
N LYS A 115 -11.32 11.77 10.59
CA LYS A 115 -10.23 11.03 11.26
C LYS A 115 -10.46 9.51 11.32
N ILE A 116 -11.71 9.08 11.44
CA ILE A 116 -12.06 7.64 11.47
C ILE A 116 -11.57 6.90 10.22
N TYR A 117 -11.63 7.50 9.04
CA TYR A 117 -11.16 6.88 7.80
C TYR A 117 -9.64 6.75 7.76
N ILE A 118 -8.92 7.66 8.43
CA ILE A 118 -7.47 7.58 8.58
C ILE A 118 -7.12 6.44 9.52
N TYR A 119 -7.85 6.27 10.64
CA TYR A 119 -7.63 5.14 11.54
C TYR A 119 -7.90 3.79 10.87
N ILE A 120 -8.97 3.69 10.08
CA ILE A 120 -9.27 2.49 9.32
C ILE A 120 -8.17 2.20 8.30
N TYR A 121 -7.70 3.22 7.58
CA TYR A 121 -6.55 3.09 6.68
C TYR A 121 -5.30 2.57 7.42
N SER A 122 -4.94 3.19 8.55
CA SER A 122 -3.77 2.80 9.35
C SER A 122 -3.86 1.37 9.84
N LEU A 123 -5.02 0.97 10.39
CA LEU A 123 -5.24 -0.40 10.84
C LEU A 123 -5.14 -1.38 9.65
N SER A 124 -5.80 -1.07 8.53
CA SER A 124 -5.73 -1.88 7.31
C SER A 124 -4.29 -2.10 6.84
N PHE A 125 -3.47 -1.06 6.94
CA PHE A 125 -2.09 -1.14 6.51
C PHE A 125 -1.17 -1.88 7.49
N ILE A 126 -1.46 -1.80 8.78
CA ILE A 126 -0.83 -2.64 9.81
C ILE A 126 -1.18 -4.11 9.59
N PHE A 127 -2.46 -4.44 9.42
CA PHE A 127 -2.91 -5.82 9.14
C PHE A 127 -2.30 -6.35 7.83
N TYR A 128 -2.15 -5.50 6.82
CA TYR A 128 -1.41 -5.82 5.61
C TYR A 128 0.06 -6.15 5.87
N THR A 129 0.74 -5.35 6.67
CA THR A 129 2.13 -5.62 7.04
C THR A 129 2.27 -6.92 7.84
N LEU A 130 1.30 -7.23 8.71
CA LEU A 130 1.26 -8.49 9.44
C LEU A 130 0.98 -9.68 8.52
N TYR A 131 0.14 -9.52 7.50
CA TYR A 131 -0.09 -10.53 6.47
C TYR A 131 1.22 -10.90 5.74
N LEU A 132 2.00 -9.90 5.36
CA LEU A 132 3.28 -10.10 4.69
C LEU A 132 4.28 -10.91 5.54
N ARG A 133 4.14 -10.96 6.87
CA ARG A 133 5.00 -11.79 7.72
C ARG A 133 4.88 -13.28 7.43
N LYS A 134 3.77 -13.75 6.85
CA LYS A 134 3.61 -15.15 6.42
C LYS A 134 4.79 -15.62 5.57
N PHE A 135 5.29 -14.74 4.71
CA PHE A 135 6.36 -15.05 3.77
C PHE A 135 7.76 -15.00 4.37
N PHE A 136 7.92 -14.47 5.59
CA PHE A 136 9.20 -14.47 6.31
C PHE A 136 9.25 -15.47 7.46
N ASN A 137 8.11 -15.77 8.10
CA ASN A 137 8.03 -16.73 9.21
C ASN A 137 6.66 -17.41 9.23
N GLU A 138 6.48 -18.37 8.32
CA GLU A 138 5.24 -19.12 8.15
C GLU A 138 4.85 -19.90 9.42
N ALA A 139 5.82 -20.48 10.13
CA ALA A 139 5.56 -21.24 11.35
C ALA A 139 4.88 -20.39 12.43
N LEU A 140 5.38 -19.16 12.66
CA LEU A 140 4.78 -18.23 13.62
C LEU A 140 3.40 -17.75 13.14
N PHE A 141 3.27 -17.46 11.85
CA PHE A 141 2.02 -17.02 11.25
C PHE A 141 0.90 -18.07 11.40
N ASN A 142 1.22 -19.35 11.15
CA ASN A 142 0.30 -20.46 11.28
C ASN A 142 -0.02 -20.76 12.76
N LYS A 143 0.97 -20.67 13.66
CA LYS A 143 0.78 -20.89 15.11
C LYS A 143 -0.30 -19.99 15.70
N TYR A 144 -0.36 -18.73 15.28
CA TYR A 144 -1.35 -17.76 15.79
C TYR A 144 -2.60 -17.63 14.93
N LYS A 145 -2.77 -18.46 13.89
CA LYS A 145 -3.92 -18.42 12.95
C LYS A 145 -4.20 -17.00 12.44
N VAL A 146 -3.13 -16.23 12.16
CA VAL A 146 -3.21 -14.79 11.84
C VAL A 146 -4.06 -14.55 10.58
N GLU A 147 -4.08 -15.51 9.65
CA GLU A 147 -4.86 -15.47 8.41
C GLU A 147 -6.35 -15.17 8.64
N ASN A 148 -6.99 -15.81 9.63
CA ASN A 148 -8.42 -15.63 9.89
C ASN A 148 -8.74 -14.19 10.34
N TYR A 149 -7.89 -13.63 11.21
CA TYR A 149 -8.04 -12.26 11.70
C TYR A 149 -7.84 -11.23 10.60
N ILE A 150 -6.85 -11.45 9.74
CA ILE A 150 -6.56 -10.58 8.60
C ILE A 150 -7.72 -10.61 7.60
N GLN A 151 -8.21 -11.79 7.23
CA GLN A 151 -9.32 -11.92 6.27
C GLN A 151 -10.58 -11.23 6.78
N PHE A 152 -10.94 -11.44 8.05
CA PHE A 152 -12.07 -10.76 8.68
C PHE A 152 -11.89 -9.24 8.65
N PHE A 153 -10.70 -8.75 9.02
CA PHE A 153 -10.41 -7.32 9.02
C PHE A 153 -10.49 -6.72 7.61
N TYR A 154 -9.96 -7.42 6.60
CA TYR A 154 -10.03 -6.95 5.22
C TYR A 154 -11.45 -6.81 4.71
N ILE A 155 -12.29 -7.82 4.94
CA ILE A 155 -13.72 -7.78 4.57
C ILE A 155 -14.39 -6.56 5.17
N LEU A 156 -14.12 -6.25 6.44
CA LEU A 156 -14.65 -5.07 7.09
C LEU A 156 -14.07 -3.76 6.55
N SER A 157 -12.77 -3.71 6.21
CA SER A 157 -12.09 -2.48 5.78
C SER A 157 -12.43 -2.05 4.35
N ILE A 158 -12.74 -2.99 3.45
CA ILE A 158 -12.97 -2.71 2.03
C ILE A 158 -14.08 -1.66 1.80
N PRO A 159 -15.27 -1.76 2.41
CA PRO A 159 -16.33 -0.74 2.25
C PRO A 159 -15.87 0.66 2.67
N PHE A 160 -15.10 0.77 3.76
CA PHE A 160 -14.60 2.07 4.23
C PHE A 160 -13.53 2.63 3.30
N LEU A 161 -12.65 1.80 2.74
CA LEU A 161 -11.67 2.21 1.74
C LEU A 161 -12.36 2.70 0.46
N LEU A 162 -13.35 1.95 -0.04
CA LEU A 162 -14.16 2.34 -1.20
C LEU A 162 -14.90 3.66 -0.96
N TYR A 163 -15.50 3.83 0.22
CA TYR A 163 -16.18 5.08 0.55
C TYR A 163 -15.20 6.26 0.69
N SER A 164 -14.00 6.03 1.24
CA SER A 164 -12.94 7.05 1.30
C SER A 164 -12.53 7.50 -0.10
N ILE A 165 -12.33 6.54 -1.02
CA ILE A 165 -12.04 6.81 -2.44
C ILE A 165 -13.17 7.64 -3.07
N TYR A 166 -14.43 7.25 -2.86
CA TYR A 166 -15.58 8.02 -3.34
C TYR A 166 -15.58 9.47 -2.83
N LEU A 167 -15.33 9.69 -1.53
CA LEU A 167 -15.27 11.03 -0.96
C LEU A 167 -14.15 11.88 -1.57
N LEU A 168 -12.98 11.28 -1.80
CA LEU A 168 -11.85 11.97 -2.43
C LEU A 168 -12.15 12.35 -3.88
N ILE A 169 -12.71 11.44 -4.68
CA ILE A 169 -13.14 11.71 -6.06
C ILE A 169 -14.18 12.83 -6.10
N LYS A 170 -15.18 12.78 -5.21
CA LYS A 170 -16.20 13.83 -5.09
C LYS A 170 -15.58 15.20 -4.80
N LYS A 171 -14.53 15.25 -3.98
CA LYS A 171 -13.80 16.50 -3.69
C LYS A 171 -13.01 17.00 -4.89
N LEU A 172 -12.30 16.11 -5.60
CA LEU A 172 -11.60 16.47 -6.84
C LEU A 172 -12.54 17.09 -7.88
N TRP A 173 -13.73 16.49 -8.05
CA TRP A 173 -14.70 16.99 -9.01
C TRP A 173 -15.20 18.41 -8.66
N ARG A 174 -15.41 18.68 -7.37
CA ARG A 174 -15.77 20.03 -6.88
C ARG A 174 -14.66 21.06 -7.07
N CYS A 175 -13.39 20.65 -6.98
CA CYS A 175 -12.26 21.55 -7.26
C CYS A 175 -12.22 21.96 -8.74
N LYS A 176 -12.54 21.03 -9.66
CA LYS A 176 -12.51 21.31 -11.09
C LYS A 176 -13.59 22.30 -11.55
N ILE A 177 -14.75 22.34 -10.87
CA ILE A 177 -15.86 23.24 -11.24
C ILE A 177 -15.59 24.70 -10.82
N LYS A 178 -14.67 24.93 -9.87
CA LYS A 178 -14.39 26.27 -9.31
C LYS A 178 -13.27 27.03 -10.02
N ASN A 179 -12.55 26.40 -10.94
CA ASN A 179 -11.48 26.98 -11.74
C ASN A 179 -11.94 27.03 -13.20
#